data_AF-A0A358JRI4-F1
#
_entry.id   AF-A0A358JRI4-F1
#
_cell.length_a   1.000
_cell.length_b   1.000
_cell.length_c   1.000
_cell.angle_alpha   90.00
_cell.angle_beta   90.00
_cell.angle_gamma   90.00
#
_symmetry.space_group_name_H-M   'P 1'
#
loop_
_entity.id
_entity.type
_entity.pdbx_description
1 polymer ?
#
loop_
_entity_poly.entity_id
_entity_poly.type
_entity_poly.pdbx_seq_one_letter_code
_entity_poly.pdbx_strand_id
1 'polypeptide(L)' 'MKEFTTEEIEKYLKYTDENVIPVEEVLGQCFICGENLNEVELPEGAEKKVVCLKDREFFVENFLELEELNELY' A
#
# COMPACT_ATOMS: atom_id res chain seq x y z
N MET A 1 8.95 2.54 -13.33
CA MET A 1 8.01 2.19 -12.24
C MET A 1 8.18 3.21 -11.14
N LYS A 2 7.11 3.73 -10.53
CA LYS A 2 7.20 4.62 -9.36
C LYS A 2 7.96 3.90 -8.24
N GLU A 3 8.93 4.58 -7.63
CA GLU A 3 9.63 4.12 -6.43
C GLU A 3 9.01 4.79 -5.22
N PHE A 4 8.71 4.02 -4.18
CA PHE A 4 8.09 4.55 -2.97
C PHE A 4 9.12 4.77 -1.88
N THR A 5 9.07 5.95 -1.27
CA THR A 5 9.78 6.25 -0.03
C THR A 5 9.05 5.65 1.17
N THR A 6 9.74 5.54 2.30
CA THR A 6 9.09 5.09 3.55
C THR A 6 8.01 6.07 4.01
N GLU A 7 8.23 7.38 3.82
CA GLU A 7 7.25 8.42 4.19
C GLU A 7 5.95 8.32 3.38
N GLU A 8 6.04 8.06 2.07
CA GLU A 8 4.85 7.83 1.23
C GLU A 8 4.02 6.64 1.71
N ILE A 9 4.68 5.54 2.07
CA ILE A 9 3.99 4.35 2.60
C ILE A 9 3.40 4.63 3.98
N GLU A 10 4.07 5.41 4.83
CA GLU A 10 3.51 5.83 6.12
C GLU A 10 2.26 6.71 5.96
N LYS A 11 2.24 7.63 4.98
CA LYS A 11 1.05 8.42 4.64
C LYS A 11 -0.10 7.53 4.17
N TYR A 12 0.18 6.57 3.29
CA TYR A 12 -0.82 5.61 2.84
C TYR A 12 -1.39 4.79 4.00
N LEU A 13 -0.53 4.25 4.87
CA LEU A 13 -0.97 3.48 6.04
C LEU A 13 -1.86 4.32 6.95
N LYS A 14 -1.51 5.58 7.21
CA LYS A 14 -2.35 6.49 7.99
C LYS A 14 -3.71 6.73 7.33
N TYR A 15 -3.72 7.01 6.03
CA TYR A 15 -4.98 7.15 5.28
C TYR A 15 -5.85 5.90 5.38
N THR A 16 -5.27 4.72 5.22
CA THR A 16 -6.00 3.45 5.34
C THR A 16 -6.59 3.29 6.75
N ASP A 17 -5.80 3.53 7.80
CA ASP A 17 -6.23 3.42 9.19
C ASP A 17 -7.41 4.35 9.52
N GLU A 18 -7.37 5.57 8.98
CA GLU A 18 -8.37 6.60 9.24
C GLU A 18 -9.65 6.44 8.39
N ASN A 19 -9.54 5.92 7.16
CA ASN A 19 -10.63 6.02 6.17
C ASN A 19 -11.12 4.69 5.59
N VAL A 20 -10.34 3.62 5.69
CA VAL A 20 -10.63 2.35 4.99
C VAL A 20 -10.83 1.22 5.99
N ILE A 21 -9.79 0.86 6.74
CA ILE A 21 -9.78 -0.24 7.70
C ILE A 21 -8.62 -0.04 8.68
N PRO A 22 -8.79 -0.37 9.98
CA PRO A 22 -7.68 -0.30 10.93
C PRO A 22 -6.48 -1.12 10.42
N VAL A 23 -5.31 -0.49 10.38
CA VAL A 23 -4.09 -1.13 9.83
C VAL A 23 -3.74 -2.39 10.61
N GLU A 24 -4.02 -2.41 11.91
CA GLU A 24 -3.80 -3.58 12.77
C GLU A 24 -4.56 -4.84 12.30
N GLU A 25 -5.70 -4.68 11.61
CA GLU A 25 -6.50 -5.81 11.09
C GLU A 25 -5.93 -6.42 9.81
N VAL A 26 -5.16 -5.65 9.03
CA VAL A 26 -4.65 -6.04 7.70
C VAL A 26 -3.11 -6.06 7.63
N LEU A 27 -2.43 -5.80 8.74
CA LEU A 27 -0.98 -5.76 8.81
C LEU A 27 -0.37 -7.12 8.41
N GLY A 28 0.55 -7.10 7.45
CA GLY A 28 1.19 -8.32 6.94
C GLY A 28 0.43 -9.00 5.80
N GLN A 29 -0.70 -8.43 5.37
CA GLN A 29 -1.43 -8.83 4.18
C GLN A 29 -1.28 -7.80 3.07
N CYS A 30 -1.49 -8.23 1.82
CA CYS A 30 -1.65 -7.32 0.70
C CYS A 30 -2.94 -6.52 0.90
N PHE A 31 -2.84 -5.19 0.90
CA PHE A 31 -3.98 -4.29 1.10
C PHE A 31 -4.96 -4.31 -0.08
N ILE A 32 -4.62 -4.98 -1.18
CA ILE A 32 -5.47 -5.12 -2.38
C ILE A 32 -6.17 -6.49 -2.41
N CYS A 33 -5.42 -7.60 -2.35
CA CYS A 33 -5.99 -8.95 -2.47
C CYS A 33 -6.17 -9.70 -1.14
N GLY A 34 -5.60 -9.22 -0.03
CA GLY A 34 -5.66 -9.87 1.28
C GLY A 34 -4.73 -11.08 1.47
N GLU A 35 -3.92 -11.46 0.46
CA GLU A 35 -2.95 -12.55 0.61
C GLU A 35 -1.84 -12.17 1.61
N ASN A 36 -1.35 -13.15 2.38
CA ASN A 36 -0.27 -12.89 3.33
C ASN A 36 1.03 -12.57 2.59
N LEU A 37 1.68 -11.45 2.96
CA LEU A 37 2.90 -10.95 2.32
C LEU A 37 4.13 -11.86 2.58
N ASN A 38 4.06 -12.78 3.53
CA ASN A 38 5.09 -13.80 3.76
C ASN A 38 4.94 -15.05 2.89
N GLU A 39 3.83 -15.19 2.15
CA GLU A 39 3.52 -16.36 1.31
C GLU A 39 3.55 -16.04 -0.19
N VAL A 40 3.78 -14.79 -0.57
CA VAL A 40 3.74 -14.31 -1.96
C VAL A 40 5.01 -13.57 -2.36
N GLU A 41 5.21 -13.41 -3.67
CA GLU A 41 6.30 -12.56 -4.18
C GLU A 41 6.03 -11.09 -3.85
N LEU A 42 7.09 -10.40 -3.43
CA LEU A 42 7.04 -9.01 -3.00
C LEU A 42 7.75 -8.09 -3.99
N PRO A 43 7.28 -6.84 -4.15
CA PRO A 43 7.96 -5.84 -4.96
C PRO A 43 9.27 -5.37 -4.34
N GLU A 44 10.13 -4.78 -5.17
CA GLU A 44 11.35 -4.11 -4.72
C GLU A 44 11.00 -2.69 -4.26
N GLY A 45 11.09 -2.43 -2.95
CA GLY A 45 10.90 -1.09 -2.39
C GLY A 45 10.23 -1.06 -1.02
N ALA A 46 9.73 0.12 -0.63
CA ALA A 46 9.02 0.32 0.63
C ALA A 46 7.59 -0.25 0.57
N GLU A 47 6.99 -0.29 -0.62
CA GLU A 47 5.63 -0.76 -0.87
C GLU A 47 5.43 -2.24 -0.55
N LYS A 48 6.51 -3.03 -0.44
CA LYS A 48 6.46 -4.44 -0.01
C LYS A 48 5.85 -4.65 1.37
N LYS A 49 5.70 -3.57 2.16
CA LYS A 49 5.02 -3.59 3.46
C LYS A 49 3.48 -3.65 3.33
N VAL A 50 2.94 -3.27 2.17
CA VAL A 50 1.50 -3.06 1.97
C VAL A 50 0.94 -3.75 0.72
N VAL A 51 1.78 -4.15 -0.23
CA VAL A 51 1.30 -4.80 -1.46
C VAL A 51 2.21 -5.94 -1.91
N CYS A 52 1.61 -6.99 -2.47
CA CYS A 52 2.34 -8.06 -3.15
C CYS A 52 2.75 -7.63 -4.57
N LEU A 53 3.66 -8.37 -5.20
CA LEU A 53 4.19 -8.04 -6.53
C LEU A 53 3.08 -8.03 -7.61
N LYS A 54 2.12 -8.96 -7.49
CA LYS A 54 0.99 -9.10 -8.42
C LYS A 54 0.11 -7.86 -8.49
N ASP A 55 -0.17 -7.24 -7.35
CA ASP A 55 -1.07 -6.09 -7.25
C ASP A 55 -0.33 -4.75 -7.25
N ARG A 56 0.99 -4.77 -7.45
CA ARG A 56 1.84 -3.57 -7.38
C ARG A 56 1.41 -2.50 -8.38
N GLU A 57 1.05 -2.87 -9.61
CA GLU A 57 0.63 -1.90 -10.63
C GLU A 57 -0.66 -1.19 -10.22
N PHE A 58 -1.64 -1.95 -9.74
CA PHE A 58 -2.90 -1.39 -9.23
C PHE A 58 -2.68 -0.48 -8.02
N PHE A 59 -1.81 -0.88 -7.10
CA PHE A 59 -1.43 -0.04 -5.96
C PHE A 59 -0.80 1.29 -6.40
N VAL A 60 0.06 1.28 -7.41
CA VAL A 60 0.66 2.52 -7.94
C VAL A 60 -0.39 3.45 -8.51
N GLU A 61 -1.32 2.93 -9.32
CA GLU A 61 -2.42 3.73 -9.90
C GLU A 61 -3.31 4.33 -8.81
N ASN A 62 -3.72 3.50 -7.84
CA ASN A 62 -4.57 3.96 -6.75
C ASN A 62 -3.86 5.00 -5.85
N PHE A 63 -2.57 4.80 -5.54
CA PHE A 63 -1.82 5.77 -4.75
C PHE A 63 -1.72 7.13 -5.46
N LEU A 64 -1.46 7.13 -6.77
CA LEU A 64 -1.37 8.36 -7.56
C LEU A 64 -2.72 9.08 -7.62
N GLU A 65 -3.81 8.35 -7.77
CA GLU A 65 -5.17 8.94 -7.71
C GLU A 65 -5.43 9.60 -6.34
N LEU A 66 -5.09 8.94 -5.24
CA LEU A 66 -5.22 9.51 -3.89
C LEU A 66 -4.35 10.74 -3.68
N GLU A 67 -3.12 10.76 -4.23
CA GLU A 67 -2.26 11.95 -4.24
C GLU A 67 -2.89 13.10 -5.02
N GLU A 68 -3.42 12.83 -6.23
CA GLU A 68 -4.05 13.85 -7.08
C GLU A 68 -5.32 14.43 -6.45
N LEU A 69 -6.08 13.61 -5.74
CA LEU A 69 -7.25 14.03 -4.96
C LEU A 69 -6.88 14.73 -3.64
N ASN A 70 -5.58 14.76 -3.31
CA ASN A 70 -5.06 15.37 -2.08
C ASN A 70 -5.61 14.71 -0.80
N GLU A 71 -5.88 13.40 -0.86
CA GLU A 71 -6.41 12.56 0.23
C GLU A 71 -5.29 12.03 1.17
N LEU A 72 -4.03 12.12 0.74
CA LEU A 72 -2.85 11.66 1.49
C LEU A 72 -2.15 12.77 2.31
N TYR A 73 -2.85 13.87 2.65
CA TYR A 73 -2.32 15.08 3.30
C TYR A 73 -2.91 15.37 4.68
#